data_AF-A0A9D6UFQ4-F1
#
_entry.id   AF-A0A9D6UFQ4-F1
#
_cell.length_a   1.000
_cell.length_b   1.000
_cell.length_c   1.000
_cell.angle_alpha   90.00
_cell.angle_beta   90.00
_cell.angle_gamma   90.00
#
_symmetry.space_group_name_H-M   'P 1'
#
loop_
_entity.id
_entity.type
_entity.pdbx_description
1 polymer ?
#
loop_
_entity_poly.entity_id
_entity_poly.type
_entity_poly.pdbx_seq_one_letter_code
_entity_poly.pdbx_strand_id
1 'polypeptide(L)' 'DVVTVRELIEWLSARDEGYAAAFANPATIRAALDNTHAAPDTPIGAAREIAFFPPMTGG' A
#
# COMPACT_ATOMS: atom_id res chain seq x y z
N ASP A 1 3.01 3.58 15.42
CA ASP A 1 4.03 3.81 14.37
C ASP A 1 3.70 3.03 13.12
N VAL A 2 4.16 3.48 11.97
CA VAL A 2 3.99 2.83 10.66
C VAL A 2 5.36 2.37 10.19
N VAL A 3 5.55 1.05 10.05
CA VAL A 3 6.83 0.42 9.72
C VAL A 3 6.75 -0.35 8.40
N THR A 4 5.61 -0.97 8.13
CA THR A 4 5.39 -1.80 6.93
C THR A 4 4.40 -1.17 5.95
N VAL A 5 4.39 -1.66 4.72
CA VAL A 5 3.42 -1.26 3.69
C VAL A 5 1.97 -1.50 4.15
N ARG A 6 1.70 -2.62 4.81
CA ARG A 6 0.38 -2.95 5.37
C ARG A 6 -0.07 -1.92 6.40
N GLU A 7 0.80 -1.62 7.36
CA GLU A 7 0.49 -0.62 8.40
C GLU A 7 0.24 0.76 7.80
N LEU A 8 0.92 1.11 6.70
CA LEU A 8 0.67 2.36 5.99
C LEU A 8 -0.71 2.36 5.31
N ILE A 9 -1.12 1.25 4.69
CA ILE A 9 -2.46 1.10 4.12
C ILE A 9 -3.53 1.26 5.21
N GLU A 10 -3.35 0.60 6.35
CA GLU A 10 -4.28 0.69 7.49
C GLU A 10 -4.35 2.12 8.03
N TRP A 11 -3.19 2.77 8.19
CA TRP A 11 -3.10 4.15 8.66
C TRP A 11 -3.77 5.15 7.70
N LEU A 12 -3.55 5.01 6.38
CA LEU A 12 -4.22 5.83 5.36
C LEU A 12 -5.73 5.61 5.37
N SER A 13 -6.17 4.35 5.45
CA SER A 13 -7.59 3.98 5.46
C SER A 13 -8.33 4.58 6.67
N ALA A 14 -7.67 4.69 7.82
CA ALA A 14 -8.25 5.30 9.02
C ALA A 14 -8.36 6.82 8.94
N ARG A 15 -7.72 7.48 7.96
CA ARG A 15 -7.62 8.93 7.88
C ARG A 15 -8.70 9.59 7.02
N ASP A 16 -9.23 8.88 6.02
CA ASP A 16 -10.21 9.43 5.08
C ASP A 16 -11.07 8.32 4.44
N GLU A 17 -12.35 8.61 4.20
CA GLU A 17 -13.29 7.65 3.60
C GLU A 17 -12.89 7.26 2.17
N GLY A 18 -12.25 8.16 1.42
CA GLY A 18 -11.72 7.88 0.09
C GLY A 18 -10.58 6.86 0.12
N TYR A 19 -9.68 6.95 1.10
CA TYR A 19 -8.66 5.91 1.31
C TYR A 19 -9.27 4.60 1.78
N ALA A 20 -10.23 4.63 2.71
CA ALA A 20 -10.93 3.43 3.15
C ALA A 20 -11.61 2.71 1.96
N ALA A 21 -12.23 3.46 1.05
CA ALA A 21 -12.82 2.93 -0.17
C ALA A 21 -11.76 2.37 -1.13
N ALA A 22 -10.67 3.09 -1.37
CA ALA A 22 -9.58 2.65 -2.25
C ALA A 22 -8.90 1.36 -1.75
N PHE A 23 -8.80 1.19 -0.43
CA PHE A 23 -8.17 0.04 0.22
C PHE A 23 -9.18 -0.98 0.76
N ALA A 24 -10.44 -0.95 0.34
CA ALA A 24 -11.50 -1.84 0.84
C ALA A 24 -11.18 -3.34 0.68
N ASN A 25 -10.31 -3.70 -0.26
CA ASN A 25 -9.75 -5.05 -0.40
C ASN A 25 -8.21 -5.01 -0.43
N PRO A 26 -7.54 -4.90 0.74
CA PRO A 26 -6.09 -4.69 0.81
C PRO A 26 -5.29 -5.84 0.20
N ALA A 27 -5.82 -7.06 0.23
CA ALA A 27 -5.17 -8.25 -0.31
C ALA A 27 -4.98 -8.21 -1.83
N THR A 28 -5.71 -7.33 -2.53
CA THR A 28 -5.62 -7.16 -3.99
C THR A 28 -4.77 -5.98 -4.41
N ILE A 29 -4.45 -5.09 -3.46
CA ILE A 29 -3.65 -3.89 -3.69
C ILE A 29 -2.19 -4.29 -3.78
N ARG A 30 -1.53 -3.83 -4.83
CA ARG A 30 -0.08 -3.98 -4.99
C ARG A 30 0.61 -2.71 -4.55
N ALA A 31 1.82 -2.86 -4.02
CA ALA A 31 2.64 -1.74 -3.62
C ALA A 31 4.03 -1.82 -4.27
N ALA A 32 4.65 -0.67 -4.44
CA ALA A 32 6.06 -0.56 -4.76
C ALA A 32 6.77 0.39 -3.79
N LEU A 33 8.00 0.05 -3.43
CA LEU A 33 8.97 0.91 -2.76
C LEU A 33 10.08 1.23 -3.74
N ASP A 34 10.35 2.51 -3.99
CA ASP A 34 11.37 2.97 -4.94
C ASP A 34 11.35 2.20 -6.28
N ASN A 35 10.19 2.21 -6.94
CA ASN A 35 9.94 1.55 -8.23
C ASN A 35 10.07 0.02 -8.25
N THR A 36 10.18 -0.63 -7.09
CA THR A 36 10.27 -2.09 -6.95
C THR A 36 9.06 -2.65 -6.21
N HIS A 37 8.43 -3.69 -6.75
CA HIS A 37 7.30 -4.36 -6.09
C HIS A 37 7.66 -4.80 -4.67
N ALA A 38 6.78 -4.50 -3.73
CA ALA A 38 6.93 -4.82 -2.32
C ALA A 38 5.76 -5.67 -1.83
N ALA A 39 6.05 -6.62 -0.95
CA ALA A 39 5.02 -7.38 -0.25
C ALA A 39 4.38 -6.49 0.84
N PRO A 40 3.15 -6.79 1.29
CA PRO A 40 2.49 -5.99 2.33
C PRO A 40 3.30 -5.88 3.63
N ASP A 41 4.03 -6.93 3.99
CA ASP A 41 4.81 -6.96 5.24
C ASP A 41 6.26 -6.48 5.03
N THR A 42 6.61 -5.97 3.84
CA THR A 42 7.92 -5.36 3.59
C THR A 42 8.08 -4.08 4.41
N PRO A 43 9.17 -3.94 5.19
CA PRO A 43 9.48 -2.70 5.89
C PRO A 43 9.70 -1.54 4.92
N ILE A 44 9.11 -0.38 5.19
CA ILE A 44 9.28 0.85 4.40
C ILE A 44 10.72 1.34 4.50
N GLY A 45 11.31 1.31 5.70
CA GLY A 45 12.70 1.69 5.94
C GLY A 45 13.01 3.10 5.44
N ALA A 46 14.00 3.20 4.54
CA ALA A 46 14.47 4.46 3.97
C ALA A 46 13.90 4.75 2.56
N ALA A 47 12.84 4.05 2.15
CA ALA A 47 12.22 4.25 0.85
C ALA A 47 11.78 5.71 0.67
N ARG A 48 12.06 6.28 -0.50
CA ARG A 48 11.74 7.68 -0.82
C ARG A 48 10.42 7.81 -1.55
N GLU A 49 10.00 6.74 -2.22
CA GLU A 49 8.74 6.67 -2.95
C GLU A 49 7.98 5.40 -2.55
N ILE A 50 6.67 5.58 -2.33
CA ILE A 50 5.72 4.50 -2.11
C ILE A 50 4.56 4.70 -3.08
N ALA A 51 4.28 3.67 -3.88
CA ALA A 51 3.17 3.69 -4.84
C ALA A 51 2.21 2.53 -4.57
N PHE A 52 0.91 2.79 -4.72
CA PHE A 52 -0.15 1.80 -4.63
C PHE A 52 -0.83 1.64 -5.97
N PHE A 53 -1.15 0.39 -6.32
CA PHE A 53 -1.77 0.05 -7.60
C PHE A 53 -2.98 -0.86 -7.35
N PRO A 54 -4.07 -0.68 -8.12
CA PRO A 54 -5.17 -1.64 -8.11
C PRO A 54 -4.69 -3.03 -8.58
N PRO A 55 -5.47 -4.09 -8.34
CA PRO A 55 -5.18 -5.39 -8.93
C PRO A 55 -5.01 -5.26 -10.44
N MET A 56 -3.88 -5.74 -10.95
CA MET A 56 -3.62 -5.79 -12.39
C MET A 56 -4.63 -6.76 -13.01
N THR A 57 -5.67 -6.24 -13.66
CA THR A 57 -6.57 -7.02 -14.51
C THR A 57 -5.83 -7.26 -15.83
N GLY A 58 -5.02 -8.32 -15.87
CA GLY A 58 -4.23 -8.66 -17.05
C GLY A 58 -5.12 -8.86 -18.28
N GLY A 59 -4.71 -8.20 -19.36
CA GLY A 59 -5.00 -8.44 -20.78
C GLY A 59 -3.70 -8.22 -21.55
#